data_AF-A0A0J7MMI8-F1
#
_entry.id   AF-A0A0J7MMI8-F1
#
_cell.length_a   1.000
_cell.length_b   1.000
_cell.length_c   1.000
_cell.angle_alpha   90.00
_cell.angle_beta   90.00
_cell.angle_gamma   90.00
#
_symmetry.space_group_name_H-M   'P 1'
#
loop_
_entity.id
_entity.type
_entity.pdbx_description
1 polymer ?
#
loop_
_entity_poly.entity_id
_entity_poly.type
_entity_poly.pdbx_seq_one_letter_code
_entity_poly.pdbx_strand_id
1 'polypeptide(L)'
;MRFRKPLPSTLLGLLAAVVVDISLAVKVNPLPAPREISWGTTGPKCVEHLSYRAESNHRPGNNSELVANAWKRAYDAITTLRWVPQAIEAPIRKYEPFPTSGSSNNIRRDATASCCLTTVNVQVSDWSAD
;
A
#
# COMPACT_ATOMS: atom_id res chain seq x y z
N MET A 1 15.90 -9.79 -69.19
CA MET A 1 16.06 -8.73 -68.18
C MET A 1 14.71 -8.15 -67.78
N ARG A 2 14.14 -8.54 -66.64
CA ARG A 2 13.16 -7.73 -65.87
C ARG A 2 13.29 -8.12 -64.40
N PHE A 3 13.84 -7.20 -63.61
CA PHE A 3 14.03 -7.32 -62.17
C PHE A 3 12.68 -7.26 -61.44
N ARG A 4 12.38 -8.24 -60.59
CA ARG A 4 11.39 -8.09 -59.51
C ARG A 4 12.16 -8.03 -58.20
N LYS A 5 12.11 -6.89 -57.52
CA LYS A 5 12.68 -6.68 -56.19
C LYS A 5 11.82 -7.42 -55.14
N PRO A 6 12.40 -8.12 -54.16
CA PRO A 6 11.64 -8.59 -53.00
C PRO A 6 11.42 -7.44 -52.01
N LEU A 7 10.21 -7.34 -51.47
CA LEU A 7 9.87 -6.46 -50.35
C LEU A 7 10.50 -7.03 -49.05
N PRO A 8 11.00 -6.19 -48.13
CA PRO A 8 11.64 -6.65 -46.90
C PRO A 8 10.60 -7.13 -45.88
N SER A 9 10.75 -8.39 -45.45
CA SER A 9 9.97 -9.00 -44.36
C SER A 9 10.47 -8.52 -43.00
N THR A 10 10.06 -7.35 -42.56
CA THR A 10 10.32 -6.88 -41.19
C THR A 10 9.03 -6.44 -40.52
N LEU A 11 8.37 -7.38 -39.85
CA LEU A 11 7.40 -7.09 -38.78
C LEU A 11 7.15 -8.36 -37.97
N LEU A 12 8.17 -8.82 -37.25
CA LEU A 12 7.96 -9.72 -36.11
C LEU A 12 7.65 -8.84 -34.89
N GLY A 13 6.37 -8.62 -34.63
CA GLY A 13 5.90 -7.94 -33.43
C GLY A 13 6.11 -8.84 -32.20
N LEU A 14 6.96 -8.38 -31.28
CA LEU A 14 7.15 -9.00 -29.98
C LEU A 14 5.95 -8.63 -29.09
N LEU A 15 4.99 -9.54 -28.93
CA LEU A 15 3.92 -9.39 -27.94
C LEU A 15 4.44 -9.94 -26.60
N ALA A 16 5.04 -9.08 -25.78
CA ALA A 16 5.36 -9.41 -24.39
C ALA A 16 4.06 -9.37 -23.58
N ALA A 17 3.50 -10.54 -23.26
CA ALA A 17 2.40 -10.65 -22.31
C ALA A 17 2.92 -10.33 -20.90
N VAL A 18 2.64 -9.12 -20.43
CA VAL A 18 2.82 -8.77 -19.01
C VAL A 18 1.75 -9.54 -18.23
N VAL A 19 2.14 -10.65 -17.63
CA VAL A 19 1.32 -11.31 -16.60
C VAL A 19 1.42 -10.42 -15.37
N VAL A 20 0.40 -9.60 -15.14
CA VAL A 20 0.24 -8.87 -13.90
C VAL A 20 -0.22 -9.89 -12.87
N ASP A 21 0.70 -10.38 -12.03
CA ASP A 21 0.34 -11.11 -10.82
C ASP A 21 -0.46 -10.17 -9.91
N ILE A 22 -1.80 -10.26 -9.99
CA ILE A 22 -2.70 -9.66 -9.02
C ILE A 22 -2.60 -10.54 -7.77
N SER A 23 -1.48 -10.47 -7.06
CA SER A 23 -1.41 -10.97 -5.70
C SER A 23 -2.33 -10.08 -4.88
N LEU A 24 -3.52 -10.60 -4.54
CA LEU A 24 -4.38 -9.99 -3.55
C LEU A 24 -3.66 -10.13 -2.21
N ALA A 25 -2.76 -9.19 -1.91
CA ALA A 25 -2.07 -9.13 -0.63
C ALA A 25 -3.13 -9.10 0.48
N VAL A 26 -3.10 -10.11 1.34
CA VAL A 26 -4.01 -10.19 2.46
C VAL A 26 -3.71 -9.01 3.39
N LYS A 27 -4.73 -8.17 3.61
CA LYS A 27 -4.59 -6.92 4.36
C LYS A 27 -4.65 -7.09 5.88
N VAL A 28 -5.05 -8.27 6.35
CA VAL A 28 -5.20 -8.52 7.79
C VAL A 28 -3.82 -8.80 8.40
N ASN A 29 -3.57 -8.26 9.60
CA ASN A 29 -2.31 -8.41 10.33
C ASN A 29 -2.62 -8.88 11.77
N PRO A 30 -2.81 -10.19 12.00
CA PRO A 30 -3.17 -10.70 13.31
C PRO A 30 -2.04 -10.49 14.33
N LEU A 31 -2.40 -10.03 15.53
CA LEU A 31 -1.46 -9.77 16.62
C LEU A 31 -1.77 -10.66 17.84
N PRO A 32 -0.74 -11.24 18.51
CA PRO A 32 0.66 -11.28 18.08
C PRO A 32 0.83 -12.06 16.76
N ALA A 33 1.93 -11.80 16.05
CA ALA A 33 2.23 -12.51 14.82
C ALA A 33 2.28 -14.04 15.08
N PRO A 34 1.52 -14.85 14.32
CA PRO A 34 1.61 -16.30 14.42
C PRO A 34 3.02 -16.79 14.11
N ARG A 35 3.41 -17.93 14.69
CA ARG A 35 4.72 -18.55 14.39
C ARG A 35 4.84 -18.94 12.92
N GLU A 36 3.74 -19.41 12.33
CA GLU A 36 3.66 -19.84 10.94
C GLU A 36 2.33 -19.34 10.36
N ILE A 37 2.39 -18.69 9.19
CA ILE A 37 1.21 -18.25 8.44
C ILE A 37 1.51 -18.29 6.94
N SER A 38 0.56 -18.82 6.16
CA SER A 38 0.60 -18.80 4.70
C SER A 38 -0.78 -18.43 4.16
N TRP A 39 -0.78 -17.59 3.12
CA TRP A 39 -2.01 -17.12 2.48
C TRP A 39 -2.17 -17.79 1.12
N GLY A 40 -3.37 -18.31 0.85
CA GLY A 40 -3.71 -18.85 -0.48
C GLY A 40 -4.07 -17.76 -1.49
N THR A 41 -4.12 -18.13 -2.76
CA THR A 41 -4.37 -17.20 -3.89
C THR A 41 -5.74 -17.39 -4.56
N THR A 42 -6.61 -18.25 -4.03
CA THR A 42 -7.93 -18.58 -4.64
C THR A 42 -8.99 -17.46 -4.54
N GLY A 43 -8.61 -16.28 -4.06
CA GLY A 43 -9.51 -15.16 -3.82
C GLY A 43 -10.30 -15.25 -2.50
N PRO A 44 -11.18 -14.27 -2.25
CA PRO A 44 -11.96 -14.18 -1.02
C PRO A 44 -12.96 -15.33 -0.88
N LYS A 45 -13.23 -15.75 0.36
CA LYS A 45 -14.30 -16.69 0.69
C LYS A 45 -15.44 -15.93 1.37
N CYS A 46 -16.64 -16.02 0.81
CA CYS A 46 -17.84 -15.43 1.41
C CYS A 46 -18.20 -16.22 2.68
N VAL A 47 -18.45 -15.50 3.77
CA VAL A 47 -18.88 -16.06 5.05
C VAL A 47 -20.31 -15.62 5.28
N GLU A 48 -21.22 -16.59 5.36
CA GLU A 48 -22.60 -16.35 5.76
C GLU A 48 -22.77 -16.62 7.27
N HIS A 49 -23.71 -17.50 7.64
CA HIS A 49 -23.90 -17.93 9.01
C HIS A 49 -22.87 -19.00 9.38
N LEU A 50 -22.21 -18.84 10.54
CA LEU A 50 -21.31 -19.84 11.10
C LEU A 50 -21.93 -20.44 12.36
N SER A 51 -22.10 -21.75 12.38
CA SER A 51 -22.55 -22.49 13.56
C SER A 51 -21.35 -23.14 14.27
N TYR A 52 -21.25 -22.98 15.59
CA TYR A 52 -20.29 -23.74 16.38
C TYR A 52 -20.73 -25.20 16.49
N ARG A 53 -19.85 -26.10 16.03
CA ARG A 53 -19.99 -27.55 16.20
C ARG A 53 -18.71 -28.06 16.83
N ALA A 54 -18.83 -28.73 17.96
CA ALA A 54 -17.70 -29.33 18.65
C ALA A 54 -17.93 -30.82 18.84
N GLU A 55 -16.90 -31.61 18.53
CA GLU A 55 -16.83 -33.06 18.78
C GLU A 55 -16.59 -33.34 20.26
N SER A 56 -17.42 -32.80 21.15
CA SER A 56 -17.31 -33.04 22.60
C SER A 56 -17.91 -34.38 23.02
N ASN A 57 -18.42 -35.18 22.07
CA ASN A 57 -19.23 -36.38 22.33
C ASN A 57 -20.37 -36.12 23.33
N HIS A 58 -20.91 -34.89 23.36
CA HIS A 58 -21.91 -34.45 24.34
C HIS A 58 -21.47 -34.63 25.81
N ARG A 59 -20.17 -34.70 26.10
CA ARG A 59 -19.72 -34.80 27.49
C ARG A 59 -19.90 -33.43 28.18
N PRO A 60 -20.83 -33.30 29.14
CA PRO A 60 -20.98 -32.07 29.89
C PRO A 60 -19.70 -31.83 30.71
N GLY A 61 -19.19 -30.61 30.67
CA GLY A 61 -18.02 -30.22 31.45
C GLY A 61 -17.63 -28.76 31.22
N ASN A 62 -17.04 -28.16 32.26
CA ASN A 62 -16.70 -26.72 32.32
C ASN A 62 -15.92 -26.22 31.09
N ASN A 63 -15.07 -27.07 30.49
CA ASN A 63 -14.29 -26.71 29.31
C ASN A 63 -15.15 -26.55 28.05
N SER A 64 -16.18 -27.39 27.88
CA SER A 64 -17.09 -27.30 26.73
C SER A 64 -17.90 -26.00 26.77
N GLU A 65 -18.34 -25.60 27.96
CA GLU A 65 -19.04 -24.35 28.18
C GLU A 65 -18.13 -23.13 27.96
N LEU A 66 -16.88 -23.20 28.45
CA LEU A 66 -15.90 -22.13 28.25
C LEU A 66 -15.67 -21.86 26.77
N VAL A 67 -15.45 -22.90 25.96
CA VAL A 67 -15.21 -22.76 24.51
C VAL A 67 -16.47 -22.27 23.80
N ALA A 68 -17.67 -22.77 24.16
CA ALA A 68 -18.93 -22.28 23.60
C ALA A 68 -19.15 -20.79 23.89
N ASN A 69 -18.86 -20.35 25.11
CA ASN A 69 -18.94 -18.94 25.51
C ASN A 69 -17.91 -18.08 24.78
N ALA A 70 -16.68 -18.58 24.59
CA ALA A 70 -15.65 -17.91 23.82
C ALA A 70 -16.04 -17.75 22.35
N TRP A 71 -16.57 -18.82 21.73
CA TRP A 71 -17.12 -18.77 20.37
C TRP A 71 -18.20 -17.71 20.25
N LYS A 72 -19.18 -17.71 21.16
CA LYS A 72 -20.28 -16.75 21.13
C LYS A 72 -19.75 -15.32 21.10
N ARG A 73 -18.84 -14.96 22.02
CA ARG A 73 -18.24 -13.62 22.07
C ARG A 73 -17.47 -13.27 20.79
N ALA A 74 -16.70 -14.21 20.26
CA ALA A 74 -15.95 -13.99 19.03
C ALA A 74 -16.86 -13.79 17.81
N TYR A 75 -17.89 -14.61 17.65
CA TYR A 75 -18.85 -14.51 16.56
C TYR A 75 -19.69 -13.22 16.64
N ASP A 76 -20.13 -12.85 17.85
CA ASP A 76 -20.81 -11.57 18.11
C ASP A 76 -19.90 -10.39 17.70
N ALA A 77 -18.61 -10.43 18.04
CA ALA A 77 -17.65 -9.40 17.65
C ALA A 77 -17.44 -9.33 16.13
N ILE A 78 -17.28 -10.48 15.45
CA ILE A 78 -17.11 -10.55 13.99
C ILE A 78 -18.31 -9.91 13.27
N THR A 79 -19.52 -10.25 13.69
CA THR A 79 -20.77 -9.81 13.06
C THR A 79 -21.12 -8.36 13.40
N THR A 80 -20.79 -7.90 14.61
CA THR A 80 -21.07 -6.52 15.06
C THR A 80 -20.07 -5.53 14.49
N LEU A 81 -18.76 -5.82 14.58
CA LEU A 81 -17.72 -4.90 14.14
C LEU A 81 -17.68 -4.76 12.62
N ARG A 82 -17.94 -5.87 11.90
CA ARG A 82 -17.78 -5.96 10.43
C ARG A 82 -16.45 -5.34 10.01
N TRP A 83 -15.40 -5.77 10.70
CA TRP A 83 -14.13 -5.07 10.79
C TRP A 83 -13.52 -4.79 9.42
N VAL A 84 -12.99 -3.57 9.27
CA VAL A 84 -12.23 -3.11 8.10
C VAL A 84 -10.81 -2.76 8.56
N PRO A 85 -9.76 -3.25 7.89
CA PRO A 85 -8.38 -2.88 8.20
C PRO A 85 -8.20 -1.36 8.19
N GLN A 86 -7.75 -0.80 9.32
CA GLN A 86 -7.48 0.64 9.47
C GLN A 86 -6.08 1.02 8.97
N ALA A 87 -5.15 0.07 9.03
CA ALA A 87 -3.80 0.21 8.49
C ALA A 87 -3.46 -1.07 7.72
N ILE A 88 -2.75 -0.91 6.60
CA ILE A 88 -2.32 -2.01 5.74
C ILE A 88 -0.82 -1.91 5.52
N GLU A 89 -0.16 -3.07 5.49
CA GLU A 89 1.24 -3.13 5.12
C GLU A 89 1.39 -2.81 3.63
N ALA A 90 2.29 -1.88 3.32
CA ALA A 90 2.62 -1.49 1.97
C ALA A 90 4.10 -1.11 1.90
N PRO A 91 4.76 -1.29 0.74
CA PRO A 91 6.09 -0.76 0.53
C PRO A 91 6.15 0.73 0.84
N ILE A 92 7.28 1.18 1.41
CA ILE A 92 7.52 2.60 1.70
C ILE A 92 7.37 3.39 0.39
N ARG A 93 6.63 4.50 0.45
CA ARG A 93 6.45 5.38 -0.71
C ARG A 93 7.79 5.99 -1.12
N LYS A 94 7.98 6.15 -2.43
CA LYS A 94 9.08 6.96 -2.95
C LYS A 94 8.70 8.42 -2.77
N TYR A 95 9.49 9.14 -1.98
CA TYR A 95 9.38 10.58 -1.84
C TYR A 95 10.37 11.25 -2.79
N GLU A 96 10.04 12.46 -3.25
CA GLU A 96 10.97 13.27 -4.03
C GLU A 96 12.26 13.48 -3.22
N PRO A 97 13.44 13.40 -3.86
CA PRO A 97 14.70 13.75 -3.22
C PRO A 97 14.64 15.17 -2.68
N PHE A 98 15.37 15.41 -1.59
CA PHE A 98 15.51 16.77 -1.07
C PHE A 98 16.08 17.70 -2.17
N PRO A 99 15.54 18.91 -2.36
CA PRO A 99 16.01 19.82 -3.40
C PRO A 99 17.51 20.08 -3.21
N THR A 100 18.30 19.58 -4.16
CA THR A 100 19.75 19.81 -4.16
C THR A 100 20.01 21.10 -4.92
N SER A 101 20.71 22.05 -4.30
CA SER A 101 21.21 23.24 -5.01
C SER A 101 22.29 22.80 -6.00
N GLY A 102 21.90 22.36 -7.20
CA GLY A 102 22.83 21.64 -8.07
C GLY A 102 22.41 21.35 -9.50
N SER A 103 21.31 21.90 -10.04
CA SER A 103 21.26 22.14 -11.50
C SER A 103 21.83 23.54 -11.77
N SER A 104 23.12 23.67 -11.49
CA SER A 104 23.91 24.84 -11.87
C SER A 104 24.63 24.45 -13.15
N ASN A 105 24.09 24.85 -14.29
CA ASN A 105 24.97 25.29 -15.38
C ASN A 105 25.94 26.27 -14.73
N ASN A 106 27.22 25.89 -14.66
CA ASN A 106 28.26 26.59 -13.92
C ASN A 106 28.50 28.00 -14.49
N ILE A 107 27.60 28.94 -14.18
CA ILE A 107 27.85 30.37 -14.37
C ILE A 107 28.57 30.80 -13.11
N ARG A 108 29.90 30.86 -13.21
CA ARG A 108 30.76 31.54 -12.24
C ARG A 108 30.23 32.98 -12.11
N ARG A 109 29.60 33.31 -10.97
CA ARG A 109 29.28 34.69 -10.65
C ARG A 109 30.60 35.40 -10.35
N ASP A 110 30.84 36.47 -11.10
CA ASP A 110 31.96 37.38 -10.91
C ASP A 110 32.02 37.81 -9.45
N ALA A 111 33.19 37.65 -8.82
CA ALA A 111 33.44 38.01 -7.45
C ALA A 111 33.71 39.52 -7.39
N THR A 112 32.72 40.33 -7.74
CA THR A 112 32.71 41.75 -7.38
C THR A 112 31.89 41.88 -6.10
N ALA A 113 32.59 42.29 -5.05
CA ALA A 113 32.07 42.48 -3.69
C ALA A 113 30.63 43.00 -3.64
N SER A 114 29.69 42.20 -3.12
CA SER A 114 28.38 42.70 -2.69
C SER A 114 28.34 42.71 -1.16
N CYS A 115 28.64 43.91 -0.68
CA CYS A 115 28.43 44.45 0.66
C CYS A 115 27.19 43.86 1.34
N CYS A 116 27.36 43.48 2.61
CA CYS A 116 26.34 42.96 3.50
C CYS A 116 24.98 43.64 3.32
N LEU A 117 23.90 42.86 3.33
CA LEU A 117 22.54 43.39 3.47
C LEU A 117 22.40 44.00 4.87
N THR A 118 22.52 45.32 4.96
CA THR A 118 22.41 46.05 6.24
C THR A 118 21.00 46.54 6.51
N THR A 119 20.12 46.54 5.52
CA THR A 119 18.78 47.14 5.66
C THR A 119 17.79 46.48 4.71
N VAL A 120 16.59 46.23 5.24
CA VAL A 120 15.43 45.76 4.49
C VAL A 120 14.32 46.76 4.73
N ASN A 121 13.64 47.17 3.65
CA ASN A 121 12.50 48.08 3.74
C ASN A 121 11.21 47.29 3.50
N VAL A 122 10.30 47.34 4.46
CA VAL A 122 9.03 46.62 4.41
C VAL A 122 7.91 47.61 4.16
N GLN A 123 7.12 47.38 3.12
CA GLN A 123 5.90 48.12 2.87
C GLN A 123 4.70 47.28 3.29
N VAL A 124 3.97 47.79 4.27
CA VAL A 124 2.68 47.22 4.69
C VAL A 124 1.60 48.13 4.13
N SER A 125 0.71 47.56 3.34
CA SER A 125 -0.34 48.29 2.63
C SER A 125 -1.53 48.65 3.52
N ASP A 126 -1.74 47.94 4.62
CA ASP A 126 -2.81 48.22 5.59
C ASP A 126 -2.34 47.83 6.99
N TRP A 127 -2.22 48.82 7.88
CA TRP A 127 -1.79 48.64 9.27
C TRP A 127 -2.96 48.42 10.24
N SER A 128 -4.17 48.40 9.71
CA SER A 128 -5.42 48.32 10.47
C SER A 128 -6.29 47.12 10.08
N ALA A 129 -5.77 46.21 9.25
CA ALA A 129 -6.42 44.94 8.98
C ALA A 129 -6.54 44.14 10.30
N ASP A 130 -7.77 43.74 10.64
CA ASP A 130 -8.14 42.95 11.81
C ASP A 130 -7.82 41.46 11.67
#